data_AF-A0A0S3RTB0-F1
#
_entry.id   AF-A0A0S3RTB0-F1
#
_cell.length_a   1.000
_cell.length_b   1.000
_cell.length_c   1.000
_cell.angle_alpha   90.00
_cell.angle_beta   90.00
_cell.angle_gamma   90.00
#
_symmetry.space_group_name_H-M   'P 1'
#
loop_
_entity.id
_entity.type
_entity.pdbx_description
1 polymer ?
#
loop_
_entity_poly.entity_id
_entity_poly.type
_entity_poly.pdbx_seq_one_letter_code
_entity_poly.pdbx_strand_id
1 'polypeptide(L)'
;MENMESTFRKKQKVNNDLIYDILVKIFLSLNVVDVAVASLVCKSWNNACRDPSLWNKIDLSRLRSYCFNIPFNKVGAYRHSSLQMNQFLKHLLDLSNGNTTYIIFNFYVYLTNEQFIMVAQR
;
A
#
# COMPACT_ATOMS: atom_id res chain seq x y z
N MET A 1 -18.51 -4.02 40.14
CA MET A 1 -17.53 -3.22 39.35
C MET A 1 -17.31 -3.75 37.93
N GLU A 2 -17.52 -5.05 37.65
CA GLU A 2 -17.31 -5.67 36.32
C GLU A 2 -18.17 -5.12 35.16
N ASN A 3 -19.36 -4.57 35.44
CA ASN A 3 -20.25 -4.00 34.41
C ASN A 3 -19.79 -2.64 33.84
N MET A 4 -18.93 -1.90 34.53
CA MET A 4 -18.44 -0.59 34.08
C MET A 4 -17.22 -0.73 33.17
N GLU A 5 -16.32 -1.67 33.45
CA GLU A 5 -15.16 -1.95 32.60
C GLU A 5 -15.57 -2.60 31.27
N SER A 6 -16.56 -3.50 31.29
CA SER A 6 -17.05 -4.17 30.09
C SER A 6 -17.74 -3.21 29.12
N THR A 7 -18.50 -2.25 29.64
CA THR A 7 -19.14 -1.19 28.84
C THR A 7 -18.12 -0.22 28.25
N PHE A 8 -17.08 0.16 29.01
CA PHE A 8 -15.98 0.99 28.51
C PHE A 8 -15.18 0.30 27.39
N ARG A 9 -14.79 -0.97 27.58
CA ARG A 9 -14.08 -1.76 26.57
C ARG A 9 -14.90 -1.92 25.29
N LYS A 10 -16.22 -2.14 25.42
CA LYS A 10 -17.13 -2.25 24.27
C LYS A 10 -17.23 -0.94 23.49
N LYS A 11 -17.33 0.20 24.18
CA LYS A 11 -17.36 1.53 23.55
C LYS A 11 -16.04 1.86 22.86
N GLN A 12 -14.91 1.53 23.49
CA GLN A 12 -13.59 1.71 22.91
C GLN A 12 -13.39 0.85 21.65
N LYS A 13 -13.90 -0.39 21.67
CA LYS A 13 -13.89 -1.27 20.49
C LYS A 13 -14.69 -0.67 19.33
N VAL A 14 -15.93 -0.25 19.57
CA VAL A 14 -16.79 0.37 18.54
C VAL A 14 -16.14 1.63 17.94
N ASN A 15 -15.51 2.46 18.77
CA ASN A 15 -14.78 3.64 18.28
C ASN A 15 -13.58 3.24 17.41
N ASN A 16 -12.83 2.21 17.79
CA ASN A 16 -11.70 1.73 17.00
C ASN A 16 -12.14 1.15 15.65
N ASP A 17 -13.25 0.41 15.63
CA ASP A 17 -13.82 -0.16 14.40
C ASP A 17 -14.29 0.98 13.47
N LEU A 18 -14.95 2.01 14.00
CA LEU A 18 -15.34 3.19 13.22
C LEU A 18 -14.13 3.95 12.64
N ILE A 19 -13.06 4.11 13.42
CA ILE A 19 -11.83 4.77 12.95
C ILE A 19 -11.19 3.94 11.84
N TYR A 20 -11.14 2.62 11.98
CA TYR A 20 -10.65 1.72 10.94
C TYR A 20 -11.42 1.90 9.63
N ASP A 21 -12.75 1.87 9.67
CA ASP A 21 -13.61 2.02 8.48
C ASP A 21 -13.41 3.37 7.78
N ILE A 22 -13.24 4.45 8.55
CA ILE A 22 -12.97 5.79 8.01
C ILE A 22 -11.61 5.82 7.32
N LEU A 23 -10.57 5.26 7.95
CA LEU A 23 -9.23 5.19 7.37
C LEU A 23 -9.23 4.39 6.06
N VAL A 24 -9.88 3.23 6.02
CA VAL A 24 -9.99 2.42 4.79
C VAL A 24 -10.67 3.22 3.68
N LYS A 25 -11.77 3.92 3.96
CA LYS A 25 -12.46 4.78 2.98
C LYS A 25 -11.57 5.92 2.46
N ILE A 26 -10.77 6.54 3.33
CA ILE A 26 -9.78 7.55 2.91
C ILE A 26 -8.73 6.92 2.01
N PHE A 27 -8.16 5.77 2.40
CA PHE A 27 -7.10 5.10 1.65
C PHE A 27 -7.56 4.56 0.30
N LEU A 28 -8.84 4.17 0.16
CA LEU A 28 -9.44 3.81 -1.13
C LEU A 28 -9.43 4.96 -2.14
N SER A 29 -9.29 6.21 -1.67
CA SER A 29 -9.19 7.40 -2.53
C SER A 29 -7.74 7.75 -2.90
N LEU A 30 -6.75 7.01 -2.40
CA LEU A 30 -5.33 7.24 -2.61
C LEU A 30 -4.77 6.33 -3.71
N ASN A 31 -3.62 6.71 -4.28
CA ASN A 31 -2.87 5.80 -5.13
C ASN A 31 -2.04 4.83 -4.26
N VAL A 32 -1.54 3.76 -4.89
CA VAL A 32 -0.82 2.69 -4.17
C VAL A 32 0.46 3.15 -3.48
N VAL A 33 1.12 4.20 -3.99
CA VAL A 33 2.31 4.77 -3.35
C VAL A 33 1.91 5.51 -2.08
N ASP A 34 0.86 6.32 -2.14
CA ASP A 34 0.38 7.08 -0.99
C ASP A 34 -0.14 6.15 0.11
N VAL A 35 -0.81 5.03 -0.25
CA VAL A 35 -1.19 3.99 0.71
C VAL A 35 0.05 3.34 1.34
N ALA A 36 1.08 3.03 0.55
CA ALA A 36 2.32 2.49 1.07
C ALA A 36 3.00 3.43 2.06
N VAL A 37 3.02 4.74 1.78
CA VAL A 37 3.58 5.76 2.70
C VAL A 37 2.71 5.90 3.95
N ALA A 38 1.39 5.94 3.80
CA ALA A 38 0.44 5.99 4.92
C ALA A 38 0.62 4.82 5.89
N SER A 39 0.96 3.63 5.36
CA SER A 39 1.21 2.44 6.18
C SER A 39 2.40 2.57 7.13
N LEU A 40 3.28 3.55 6.93
CA LEU A 40 4.47 3.80 7.75
C LEU A 40 4.23 4.81 8.88
N VAL A 41 3.06 5.45 8.93
CA VAL A 41 2.75 6.52 9.90
C VAL A 41 2.57 5.98 11.31
N CYS A 42 1.69 5.00 11.49
CA CYS A 42 1.43 4.37 12.79
C CYS A 42 0.78 2.99 12.62
N LYS A 43 0.69 2.20 13.71
CA LYS A 43 0.09 0.85 13.69
C LYS A 43 -1.36 0.83 13.21
N SER A 44 -2.17 1.81 13.61
CA SER A 44 -3.59 1.88 13.20
C SER A 44 -3.72 2.11 11.68
N TRP A 45 -2.90 3.00 11.11
CA TRP A 45 -2.87 3.23 9.68
C TRP A 45 -2.30 2.04 8.92
N ASN A 46 -1.26 1.41 9.45
CA ASN A 46 -0.66 0.20 8.92
C ASN A 46 -1.68 -0.96 8.84
N ASN A 47 -2.53 -1.11 9.84
CA ASN A 47 -3.60 -2.11 9.85
C ASN A 47 -4.67 -1.78 8.81
N ALA A 48 -5.16 -0.53 8.74
CA ALA A 48 -6.14 -0.13 7.74
C ALA A 48 -5.59 -0.21 6.31
N CYS A 49 -4.30 0.06 6.11
CA CYS A 49 -3.63 -0.11 4.82
C CYS A 49 -3.55 -1.58 4.38
N ARG A 50 -3.75 -2.57 5.26
CA ARG A 50 -3.79 -4.01 4.89
C ARG A 50 -5.18 -4.51 4.52
N ASP A 51 -6.18 -3.63 4.50
CA ASP A 51 -7.53 -4.02 4.13
C ASP A 51 -7.56 -4.57 2.68
N PRO A 52 -8.10 -5.79 2.45
CA PRO A 52 -8.10 -6.43 1.14
C PRO A 52 -8.71 -5.58 0.01
N SER A 53 -9.68 -4.71 0.33
CA SER A 53 -10.36 -3.86 -0.65
C SER A 53 -9.41 -2.88 -1.36
N LEU A 54 -8.29 -2.53 -0.72
CA LEU A 54 -7.26 -1.64 -1.27
C LEU A 54 -6.39 -2.32 -2.34
N TRP A 55 -6.31 -3.66 -2.30
CA TRP A 55 -5.22 -4.39 -2.96
C TRP A 55 -5.63 -5.24 -4.15
N ASN A 56 -6.92 -5.31 -4.49
CA ASN A 56 -7.39 -6.03 -5.68
C ASN A 56 -6.63 -5.65 -6.96
N LYS A 57 -6.20 -4.38 -7.02
CA LYS A 57 -5.42 -3.80 -8.12
C LYS A 57 -4.23 -3.03 -7.57
N ILE A 58 -3.01 -3.42 -7.98
CA ILE A 58 -1.81 -2.59 -7.78
C ILE A 58 -1.54 -1.81 -9.07
N ASP A 59 -1.81 -0.50 -9.05
CA ASP A 59 -1.60 0.38 -10.19
C ASP A 59 -0.33 1.21 -10.07
N LEU A 60 0.75 0.74 -10.69
CA LEU A 60 2.04 1.40 -10.78
C LEU A 60 2.15 2.31 -12.01
N SER A 61 1.12 2.39 -12.86
CA SER A 61 1.13 3.29 -14.01
C SER A 61 1.19 4.76 -13.57
N ARG A 62 0.61 5.04 -12.40
CA ARG A 62 0.52 6.35 -11.76
C ARG A 62 1.58 6.55 -10.68
N LEU A 63 2.78 5.99 -10.85
CA LEU A 63 3.96 6.29 -10.03
C LEU A 63 4.37 7.78 -10.21
N ARG A 64 3.51 8.71 -9.79
CA ARG A 64 3.75 10.12 -9.53
C ARG A 64 3.87 10.25 -8.03
N SER A 65 5.05 9.97 -7.49
CA SER A 65 5.31 10.25 -6.09
C SER A 65 6.63 10.98 -5.95
N TYR A 66 6.63 11.94 -5.01
CA TYR A 66 7.80 12.61 -4.46
C TYR A 66 8.94 11.62 -4.11
N CYS A 67 8.60 10.36 -3.83
CA CYS A 67 9.56 9.30 -3.52
C CYS A 67 10.47 8.92 -4.70
N PHE A 68 10.02 9.10 -5.95
CA PHE A 68 10.79 8.67 -7.12
C PHE A 68 11.42 9.83 -7.89
N ASN A 69 11.01 11.10 -7.68
CA ASN A 69 11.60 12.31 -8.29
C ASN A 69 12.02 12.17 -9.77
N ILE A 70 11.24 11.42 -10.56
CA ILE A 70 11.57 11.08 -11.94
C ILE A 70 10.65 11.86 -12.89
N PRO A 71 11.20 12.69 -13.80
CA PRO A 71 10.41 13.30 -14.84
C PRO A 71 9.95 12.23 -15.86
N PHE A 72 8.67 12.28 -16.22
CA PHE A 72 7.97 11.34 -17.11
C PHE A 72 8.62 11.14 -18.48
N ASN A 73 9.53 12.02 -18.88
CA ASN A 73 10.05 12.13 -20.24
C ASN A 73 11.45 11.51 -20.44
N LYS A 74 12.00 10.78 -19.46
CA LYS A 74 13.29 10.08 -19.63
C LYS A 74 13.10 8.57 -19.65
N VAL A 75 13.23 8.00 -20.85
CA VAL A 75 13.36 6.54 -21.04
C VAL A 75 14.52 6.04 -20.17
N GLY A 76 14.23 5.04 -19.31
CA GLY A 76 15.23 4.46 -18.42
C GLY A 76 15.46 5.21 -17.11
N ALA A 77 14.62 6.17 -16.73
CA ALA A 77 14.77 6.88 -15.45
C ALA A 77 14.70 5.95 -14.21
N TYR A 78 14.03 4.81 -14.32
CA TYR A 78 14.01 3.75 -13.30
C TYR A 78 15.23 2.81 -13.33
N ARG A 79 16.19 2.99 -14.26
CA ARG A 79 17.44 2.19 -14.27
C ARG A 79 18.29 2.42 -13.02
N HIS A 80 18.15 3.55 -12.34
CA HIS A 80 19.06 3.99 -11.29
C HIS A 80 18.68 3.54 -9.86
N SER A 81 17.54 2.88 -9.63
CA SER A 81 17.12 2.50 -8.27
C SER A 81 16.48 1.11 -8.13
N SER A 82 17.08 0.08 -8.75
CA SER A 82 16.60 -1.31 -8.63
C SER A 82 16.37 -1.76 -7.18
N LEU A 83 17.25 -1.37 -6.25
CA LEU A 83 17.12 -1.70 -4.83
C LEU A 83 15.91 -1.02 -4.17
N GLN A 84 15.69 0.27 -4.41
CA GLN A 84 14.55 1.00 -3.86
C GLN A 84 13.23 0.48 -4.44
N MET A 85 13.21 0.21 -5.75
CA MET A 85 12.05 -0.40 -6.40
C MET A 85 11.77 -1.81 -5.87
N ASN A 86 12.81 -2.61 -5.63
CA ASN A 86 12.67 -3.93 -4.99
C ASN A 86 12.06 -3.82 -3.59
N GLN A 87 12.60 -2.94 -2.74
CA GLN A 87 12.08 -2.73 -1.39
C GLN A 87 10.63 -2.24 -1.41
N PHE A 88 10.32 -1.29 -2.31
CA PHE A 88 8.98 -0.77 -2.50
C PHE A 88 8.01 -1.87 -2.94
N LEU A 89 8.34 -2.64 -3.97
CA LEU A 89 7.50 -3.74 -4.44
C LEU A 89 7.31 -4.82 -3.37
N LYS A 90 8.35 -5.19 -2.62
CA LYS A 90 8.22 -6.12 -1.49
C LYS A 90 7.25 -5.60 -0.43
N HIS A 91 7.36 -4.32 -0.09
CA HIS A 91 6.47 -3.68 0.88
C HIS A 91 5.02 -3.66 0.39
N LEU A 92 4.78 -3.36 -0.89
CA LEU A 92 3.44 -3.42 -1.49
C LEU A 92 2.86 -4.83 -1.46
N LEU A 93 3.65 -5.84 -1.81
CA LEU A 93 3.21 -7.22 -1.83
C LEU A 93 2.87 -7.71 -0.41
N ASP A 94 3.71 -7.37 0.57
CA ASP A 94 3.45 -7.64 2.00
C ASP A 94 2.13 -6.99 2.47
N LEU A 95 1.92 -5.71 2.14
CA LEU A 95 0.68 -5.02 2.44
C LEU A 95 -0.55 -5.68 1.77
N SER A 96 -0.38 -6.17 0.55
CA SER A 96 -1.45 -6.80 -0.21
C SER A 96 -1.89 -8.16 0.33
N ASN A 97 -1.00 -8.87 1.02
CA ASN A 97 -1.23 -10.19 1.59
C ASN A 97 -1.93 -11.16 0.62
N GLY A 98 -1.48 -11.19 -0.64
CA GLY A 98 -2.04 -12.08 -1.67
C GLY A 98 -3.37 -11.65 -2.30
N ASN A 99 -3.97 -10.54 -1.88
CA ASN A 99 -5.27 -10.07 -2.41
C ASN A 99 -5.18 -9.38 -3.78
N THR A 100 -4.04 -9.48 -4.47
CA THR A 100 -3.79 -8.77 -5.73
C THR A 100 -4.14 -9.63 -6.94
N THR A 101 -5.13 -9.20 -7.72
CA THR A 101 -5.54 -9.89 -8.96
C THR A 101 -4.65 -9.47 -10.13
N TYR A 102 -4.48 -8.16 -10.34
CA TYR A 102 -3.71 -7.63 -11.47
C TYR A 102 -2.83 -6.45 -11.06
N ILE A 103 -1.70 -6.34 -11.75
CA ILE A 103 -0.67 -5.35 -11.51
C ILE A 103 -0.44 -4.60 -12.81
N ILE A 104 -0.61 -3.29 -12.78
CA ILE A 104 -0.47 -2.43 -13.95
C ILE A 104 0.85 -1.68 -13.86
N PHE A 105 1.72 -1.87 -14.84
CA PHE A 105 2.98 -1.16 -14.94
C PHE A 105 2.88 0.03 -15.89
N ASN A 106 3.63 1.09 -15.59
CA ASN A 106 3.87 2.13 -16.57
C ASN A 106 4.86 1.59 -17.62
N PHE A 107 4.58 1.79 -18.92
CA PHE A 107 5.50 1.40 -20.00
C PHE A 107 6.90 2.05 -19.88
N TYR A 108 7.00 3.21 -19.22
CA TYR A 108 8.26 3.90 -18.98
C TYR A 108 9.02 3.42 -17.74
N VAL A 109 8.42 2.55 -16.92
CA VAL A 109 9.09 1.93 -15.77
C VAL A 109 9.87 0.70 -16.24
N TYR A 110 11.19 0.74 -16.10
CA TYR A 110 12.05 -0.40 -16.37
C TYR A 110 12.07 -1.33 -15.15
N LEU A 111 11.62 -2.58 -15.33
CA LEU A 111 11.71 -3.62 -14.33
C LEU A 111 12.68 -4.71 -14.77
N THR A 112 13.47 -5.22 -13.82
CA THR A 112 14.35 -6.36 -14.04
C THR A 112 13.55 -7.67 -14.05
N ASN A 113 14.14 -8.74 -14.59
CA ASN A 113 13.52 -10.08 -14.54
C ASN A 113 13.24 -10.52 -13.09
N GLU A 114 14.14 -10.22 -12.16
CA GLU A 114 13.95 -10.50 -10.74
C GLU A 114 12.70 -9.82 -10.17
N GLN A 115 12.45 -8.58 -10.57
CA GLN A 115 11.25 -7.82 -10.17
C GLN A 115 9.98 -8.43 -10.75
N PHE A 116 10.01 -8.83 -12.03
CA PHE A 116 8.88 -9.52 -12.64
C PHE A 116 8.59 -10.86 -11.96
N ILE A 117 9.62 -11.66 -11.68
CA ILE A 117 9.48 -12.95 -11.01
C ILE A 117 8.92 -12.76 -9.60
N MET A 118 9.49 -11.84 -8.82
CA MET A 118 9.02 -11.52 -7.47
C MET A 118 7.55 -11.11 -7.45
N VAL A 119 7.12 -10.30 -8.42
CA VAL A 119 5.74 -9.85 -8.53
C VAL A 119 4.80 -10.93 -9.09
N ALA A 120 5.34 -11.96 -9.75
CA ALA A 120 4.58 -13.10 -10.25
C ALA A 120 4.41 -14.23 -9.22
N GLN A 121 5.37 -14.40 -8.30
CA GLN A 121 5.40 -15.44 -7.26
C GLN A 121 4.50 -15.16 -6.04
N ARG A 122 3.44 -14.36 -6.22
CA ARG A 122 2.56 -13.83 -5.17
C ARG A 122 1.98 -14.92 -4.27
#